data_AF-A0AAD0L9I6-F1
#
_entry.id   AF-A0AAD0L9I6-F1
#
_cell.length_a   1.000
_cell.length_b   1.000
_cell.length_c   1.000
_cell.angle_alpha   90.00
_cell.angle_beta   90.00
_cell.angle_gamma   90.00
#
_symmetry.space_group_name_H-M   'P 1'
#
loop_
_entity.id
_entity.type
_entity.pdbx_description
1 polymer ?
#
loop_
_entity_poly.entity_id
_entity_poly.type
_entity_poly.pdbx_seq_one_letter_code
_entity_poly.pdbx_strand_id
1 'polypeptide(L)'
;MIRTILQGQTLVYEIKSDTPKCRAWIELSLQDHLIPAYPFRAEPYSMIGHSPYTNQCRIEDARFKTRLNIFNIEEIEQDLDPSYDRLGNFKTLESVDELMEFLNDNNLTLEKFIDASSVEEYPL
;
A
#
# COMPACT_ATOMS: atom_id res chain seq x y z
N MET A 1 2.80 -11.46 -0.91
CA MET A 1 2.12 -10.40 -1.67
C MET A 1 0.72 -10.16 -1.16
N ILE A 2 -0.30 -10.97 -1.45
CA ILE A 2 -1.65 -10.67 -0.90
C ILE A 2 -1.69 -10.71 0.63
N ARG A 3 -0.96 -11.66 1.24
CA ARG A 3 -0.80 -11.77 2.71
C ARG A 3 -0.21 -10.50 3.33
N THR A 4 0.73 -9.87 2.64
CA THR A 4 1.44 -8.63 3.01
C THR A 4 0.43 -7.47 3.12
N ILE A 5 -0.42 -7.30 2.11
CA ILE A 5 -1.51 -6.29 2.14
C ILE A 5 -2.51 -6.60 3.25
N LEU A 6 -2.90 -7.88 3.40
CA LEU A 6 -3.86 -8.29 4.43
C LEU A 6 -3.33 -8.06 5.86
N GLN A 7 -2.01 -7.94 6.04
CA GLN A 7 -1.37 -7.56 7.31
C GLN A 7 -1.38 -6.04 7.55
N GLY A 8 -1.93 -5.26 6.64
CA GLY A 8 -2.00 -3.80 6.72
C GLY A 8 -0.81 -3.08 6.07
N GLN A 9 0.03 -3.78 5.30
CA GLN A 9 1.15 -3.15 4.61
C GLN A 9 0.70 -2.43 3.35
N THR A 10 1.29 -1.26 3.11
CA THR A 10 1.09 -0.49 1.88
C THR A 10 2.07 -0.99 0.82
N LEU A 11 1.55 -1.34 -0.35
CA LEU A 11 2.35 -1.71 -1.50
C LEU A 11 2.34 -0.59 -2.53
N VAL A 12 3.47 -0.39 -3.20
CA VAL A 12 3.64 0.61 -4.25
C VAL A 12 4.20 -0.02 -5.52
N TYR A 13 3.78 0.51 -6.66
CA TYR A 13 4.31 0.16 -7.97
C TYR A 13 4.65 1.42 -8.75
N GLU A 14 5.92 1.59 -9.12
CA GLU A 14 6.36 2.73 -9.91
C GLU A 14 5.90 2.57 -11.36
N ILE A 15 5.29 3.63 -11.89
CA ILE A 15 4.90 3.74 -13.30
C ILE A 15 5.62 4.90 -13.96
N LYS A 16 5.74 4.82 -15.28
CA LYS A 16 6.31 5.91 -16.06
C LYS A 16 5.40 7.13 -15.98
N SER A 17 5.93 8.23 -15.44
CA SER A 17 5.28 9.53 -15.46
C SER A 17 5.38 10.16 -16.85
N ASP A 18 4.30 10.82 -17.29
CA ASP A 18 4.29 11.64 -18.50
C ASP A 18 5.13 12.91 -18.35
N THR A 19 5.38 13.33 -17.11
CA THR A 19 6.23 14.49 -16.79
C THR A 19 7.64 14.04 -16.44
N PRO A 20 8.69 14.46 -17.18
CA PRO A 20 10.05 13.94 -17.04
C PRO A 20 10.73 14.28 -15.71
N LYS A 21 10.19 15.24 -14.95
CA LYS A 21 10.70 15.64 -13.62
C LYS A 21 9.90 15.04 -12.46
N CYS A 22 8.96 14.15 -12.75
CA CYS A 22 8.12 13.54 -11.73
C CYS A 22 8.25 12.01 -11.80
N ARG A 23 8.13 11.37 -10.64
CA ARG A 23 7.92 9.92 -10.54
C ARG A 23 6.49 9.68 -10.10
N ALA A 24 5.90 8.61 -10.62
CA ALA A 24 4.53 8.26 -10.37
C ALA A 24 4.45 6.85 -9.78
N TRP A 25 3.66 6.67 -8.73
CA TRP A 25 3.46 5.39 -8.07
C TRP A 25 1.98 5.09 -7.92
N ILE A 26 1.62 3.84 -8.17
CA ILE A 26 0.33 3.30 -7.80
C ILE A 26 0.48 2.75 -6.38
N GLU A 27 -0.24 3.35 -5.44
CA GLU A 27 -0.34 2.86 -4.07
C GLU A 27 -1.52 1.90 -3.95
N LEU A 28 -1.31 0.82 -3.20
CA LEU A 28 -2.32 -0.18 -2.88
C LEU A 28 -2.23 -0.53 -1.39
N SER A 29 -3.33 -0.41 -0.67
CA SER A 29 -3.42 -0.74 0.75
C SER A 29 -4.82 -1.23 1.13
N LEU A 30 -4.98 -1.76 2.34
CA LEU A 30 -6.31 -1.99 2.92
C LEU A 30 -7.00 -0.64 3.20
N GLN A 31 -8.33 -0.64 3.21
CA GLN A 31 -9.07 0.50 3.75
C GLN A 31 -8.75 0.71 5.23
N ASP A 32 -8.70 1.96 5.69
CA ASP A 32 -8.11 2.33 6.99
C ASP A 32 -8.75 1.61 8.19
N HIS A 33 -10.05 1.35 8.12
CA HIS A 33 -10.81 0.67 9.18
C HIS A 33 -10.60 -0.86 9.22
N LEU A 34 -9.94 -1.43 8.20
CA LEU A 34 -9.62 -2.85 8.08
C LEU A 34 -8.13 -3.15 8.27
N ILE A 35 -7.31 -2.11 8.34
CA ILE A 35 -5.91 -2.23 8.74
C ILE A 35 -5.93 -2.83 10.15
N PRO A 36 -5.30 -4.01 10.36
CA PRO A 36 -5.22 -4.58 11.68
C PRO A 36 -4.64 -3.53 12.63
N ALA A 37 -5.38 -3.21 13.70
CA ALA A 37 -4.84 -2.39 14.78
C ALA A 37 -3.56 -3.09 15.22
N TYR A 38 -2.42 -2.49 14.86
CA TYR A 38 -1.06 -2.96 14.95
C TYR A 38 -0.86 -4.09 16.00
N PRO A 39 -0.11 -5.18 15.69
CA PRO A 39 0.10 -6.20 16.69
C PRO A 39 0.73 -5.53 17.89
N PHE A 40 0.23 -5.83 19.09
CA PHE A 40 1.02 -5.62 20.30
C PHE A 40 2.47 -5.96 19.96
N ARG A 41 3.43 -5.08 20.28
CA ARG A 41 4.86 -5.44 20.31
C ARG A 41 5.00 -6.53 21.37
N ALA A 42 4.55 -7.72 21.04
CA ALA A 42 4.71 -8.92 21.80
C ALA A 42 6.17 -9.26 21.54
N GLU A 43 7.02 -8.89 22.50
CA GLU A 43 8.39 -9.38 22.59
C GLU A 43 8.41 -10.89 22.26
N PRO A 44 9.46 -11.39 21.59
CA PRO A 44 9.65 -12.83 21.45
C PRO A 44 9.39 -13.52 22.80
N TYR A 45 8.64 -14.62 22.82
CA TYR A 45 8.20 -15.36 24.02
C TYR A 45 7.01 -14.78 24.81
N SER A 46 6.35 -13.73 24.33
CA SER A 46 5.08 -13.30 24.93
C SER A 46 4.00 -14.38 24.76
N MET A 47 3.41 -14.84 25.86
CA MET A 47 2.25 -15.74 25.82
C MET A 47 1.04 -14.97 25.31
N ILE A 48 0.72 -15.12 24.02
CA ILE A 48 -0.53 -14.60 23.43
C ILE A 48 -1.66 -15.55 23.86
N GLY A 49 -2.11 -15.45 25.10
CA GLY A 49 -3.24 -16.23 25.62
C GLY A 49 -4.55 -15.79 24.98
N HIS A 50 -5.19 -16.67 24.19
CA HIS A 50 -6.57 -16.56 23.68
C HIS A 50 -7.04 -15.17 23.20
N SER A 51 -6.13 -14.39 22.63
CA SER A 51 -6.46 -13.09 22.06
C SER A 51 -7.30 -13.28 20.79
N PRO A 52 -8.50 -12.66 20.66
CA PRO A 52 -9.27 -12.69 19.42
C PRO A 52 -8.63 -11.84 18.31
N TYR A 53 -7.54 -11.13 18.60
CA TYR A 53 -6.84 -10.26 17.67
C TYR A 53 -6.00 -11.09 16.69
N THR A 54 -6.35 -10.98 15.41
CA THR A 54 -5.57 -11.50 14.29
C THR A 54 -4.71 -10.38 13.72
N ASN A 55 -3.43 -10.66 13.48
CA ASN A 55 -2.49 -9.72 12.87
C ASN A 55 -2.72 -9.57 11.35
N GLN A 56 -3.85 -10.06 10.85
CA GLN A 56 -4.19 -10.11 9.43
C GLN A 56 -5.71 -9.99 9.26
N CYS A 57 -6.13 -9.14 8.34
CA CYS A 57 -7.50 -9.04 7.86
C CYS A 57 -7.90 -10.34 7.15
N ARG A 58 -9.14 -10.81 7.36
CA ARG A 58 -9.65 -11.98 6.66
C ARG A 58 -9.88 -11.62 5.20
N ILE A 59 -9.61 -12.57 4.30
CA ILE A 59 -9.74 -12.38 2.85
C ILE A 59 -11.18 -11.99 2.47
N GLU A 60 -12.18 -12.61 3.11
CA GLU A 60 -13.61 -12.35 2.89
C GLU A 60 -14.04 -10.91 3.26
N ASP A 61 -13.42 -10.37 4.31
CA ASP A 61 -13.70 -9.02 4.82
C ASP A 61 -12.78 -7.96 4.22
N ALA A 62 -11.76 -8.36 3.45
CA ALA A 62 -10.76 -7.45 2.93
C ALA A 62 -11.38 -6.48 1.92
N ARG A 63 -11.12 -5.19 2.14
CA ARG A 63 -11.44 -4.10 1.22
C ARG A 63 -10.17 -3.30 1.02
N PHE A 64 -9.95 -2.88 -0.22
CA PHE A 64 -8.72 -2.22 -0.61
C PHE A 64 -8.99 -0.79 -1.03
N LYS A 65 -7.95 0.02 -1.01
CA LYS A 65 -7.92 1.34 -1.62
C LYS A 65 -6.67 1.45 -2.47
N THR A 66 -6.80 2.16 -3.57
CA THR A 66 -5.68 2.47 -4.46
C THR A 66 -5.70 3.93 -4.86
N ARG A 67 -4.52 4.51 -5.05
CA ARG A 67 -4.38 5.87 -5.57
C ARG A 67 -3.14 5.98 -6.43
N LEU A 68 -3.15 6.94 -7.35
CA LEU A 68 -1.98 7.34 -8.10
C LEU A 68 -1.33 8.54 -7.42
N ASN A 69 -0.07 8.40 -7.03
CA ASN A 69 0.72 9.45 -6.40
C ASN A 69 1.80 9.91 -7.38
N ILE A 70 1.96 11.23 -7.52
CA ILE A 70 2.98 11.82 -8.38
C ILE A 70 3.82 12.77 -7.52
N PHE A 71 5.13 12.51 -7.46
CA PHE A 71 6.08 13.33 -6.70
C PHE A 71 7.16 13.91 -7.61
N ASN A 72 7.76 15.02 -7.22
CA ASN A 72 8.86 15.63 -7.97
C ASN A 72 10.17 14.91 -7.65
N ILE A 73 10.95 14.60 -8.68
CA ILE A 73 12.24 13.91 -8.53
C ILE A 73 13.23 14.76 -7.73
N GLU A 74 13.28 16.07 -8.02
CA GLU A 74 14.21 16.98 -7.35
C GLU A 74 13.97 17.05 -5.83
N GLU A 75 12.72 16.89 -5.38
CA GLU A 75 12.39 16.87 -3.96
C GLU A 75 12.89 15.58 -3.30
N ILE A 76 12.67 14.44 -3.95
CA ILE A 76 13.12 13.12 -3.46
C ILE A 76 14.65 13.05 -3.42
N GLU A 77 15.34 13.44 -4.49
CA GLU A 77 16.82 13.34 -4.59
C GLU A 77 17.55 14.29 -3.64
N GLN A 78 16.89 15.34 -3.17
CA GLN A 78 17.46 16.32 -2.25
C GLN A 78 17.03 16.10 -0.79
N ASP A 79 16.35 14.98 -0.48
CA ASP A 79 15.75 14.68 0.83
C ASP A 79 14.90 15.86 1.35
N LEU A 80 14.20 16.55 0.45
CA LEU A 80 13.27 17.63 0.79
C LEU A 80 11.90 17.04 1.14
N ASP A 81 11.11 17.79 1.91
CA ASP A 81 9.70 17.44 2.15
C ASP A 81 8.94 17.39 0.80
N PRO A 82 8.45 16.22 0.37
CA PRO A 82 7.85 16.06 -0.93
C PRO A 82 6.47 16.71 -0.98
N SER A 83 6.14 17.32 -2.11
CA SER A 83 4.82 17.94 -2.29
C SER A 83 3.73 16.87 -2.45
N TYR A 84 2.72 16.97 -1.61
CA TYR A 84 1.52 16.11 -1.63
C TYR A 84 0.35 16.72 -2.43
N ASP A 85 0.60 17.79 -3.18
CA ASP A 85 -0.45 18.49 -3.93
C ASP A 85 -0.98 17.69 -5.13
N ARG A 86 -0.21 16.70 -5.61
CA ARG A 86 -0.52 15.87 -6.79
C ARG A 86 -0.92 14.44 -6.43
N LEU A 87 -1.39 14.23 -5.21
CA LEU A 87 -1.99 12.97 -4.83
C LEU A 87 -3.34 12.80 -5.53
N GLY A 88 -3.50 11.66 -6.23
CA GLY A 88 -4.78 11.25 -6.77
C GLY A 88 -5.78 10.89 -5.66
N ASN A 89 -7.06 10.92 -6.01
CA ASN A 89 -8.10 10.46 -5.11
C ASN A 89 -8.00 8.95 -4.89
N PHE A 90 -8.30 8.50 -3.67
CA PHE A 90 -8.45 7.08 -3.38
C PHE A 90 -9.66 6.51 -4.13
N LYS A 91 -9.42 5.42 -4.86
CA LYS A 91 -10.44 4.53 -5.38
C LYS A 91 -10.57 3.36 -4.42
N THR A 92 -11.78 3.06 -3.97
CA THR A 92 -12.07 1.90 -3.14
C THR A 92 -12.34 0.66 -4.01
N LEU A 93 -11.97 -0.49 -3.47
CA LEU A 93 -12.21 -1.80 -4.06
C LEU A 93 -12.85 -2.66 -2.97
N GLU A 94 -14.04 -3.15 -3.23
CA GLU A 94 -14.90 -3.77 -2.23
C GLU A 94 -14.68 -5.27 -2.07
N SER A 95 -13.71 -5.85 -2.78
CA SER A 95 -13.35 -7.25 -2.61
C SER A 95 -11.98 -7.56 -3.19
N VAL A 96 -11.49 -8.77 -2.90
CA VAL A 96 -10.30 -9.33 -3.57
C VAL A 96 -10.56 -9.53 -5.06
N ASP A 97 -11.78 -9.90 -5.44
CA ASP A 97 -12.12 -10.10 -6.85
C ASP A 97 -12.06 -8.77 -7.62
N GLU A 98 -12.61 -7.69 -7.06
CA GLU A 98 -12.49 -6.34 -7.64
C GLU A 98 -11.03 -5.85 -7.71
N LEU A 99 -10.19 -6.22 -6.74
CA LEU A 99 -8.76 -5.95 -6.80
C LEU A 99 -8.10 -6.69 -7.96
N MET A 100 -8.42 -7.97 -8.15
CA MET A 100 -7.85 -8.76 -9.24
C MET A 100 -8.34 -8.26 -10.60
N GLU A 101 -9.61 -7.87 -10.72
CA GLU A 101 -10.15 -7.21 -11.92
C GLU A 101 -9.41 -5.90 -12.21
N PHE A 102 -9.27 -5.02 -11.22
CA PHE A 102 -8.53 -3.76 -11.37
C PHE A 102 -7.09 -3.98 -11.84
N LEU A 103 -6.40 -4.97 -11.26
CA LEU A 103 -5.04 -5.29 -11.66
C LEU A 103 -4.99 -5.81 -13.11
N ASN A 104 -5.89 -6.72 -13.48
CA ASN A 104 -5.99 -7.26 -14.83
C ASN A 104 -6.30 -6.17 -15.87
N ASP A 105 -7.27 -5.29 -15.59
CA ASP A 105 -7.65 -4.18 -16.47
C ASP A 105 -6.48 -3.23 -16.76
N ASN A 106 -5.55 -3.10 -15.80
CA ASN A 106 -4.37 -2.25 -15.92
C ASN A 106 -3.10 -3.03 -16.35
N ASN A 107 -3.20 -4.32 -16.70
CA ASN A 107 -2.07 -5.21 -17.00
C ASN A 107 -1.00 -5.25 -15.88
N LEU A 108 -1.45 -5.13 -14.64
CA LEU A 108 -0.66 -5.18 -13.42
C LEU A 108 -0.77 -6.56 -12.77
N THR A 109 0.26 -6.95 -12.04
CA THR A 109 0.26 -8.14 -11.20
C THR A 109 0.75 -7.76 -9.82
N LEU A 110 0.19 -8.36 -8.77
CA LEU A 110 0.60 -8.06 -7.39
C LEU A 110 2.11 -8.21 -7.19
N GLU A 111 2.74 -9.18 -7.87
CA GLU A 111 4.18 -9.46 -7.83
C GLU A 111 5.08 -8.28 -8.23
N LYS A 112 4.56 -7.34 -9.03
CA LYS A 112 5.30 -6.14 -9.44
C LYS A 112 5.33 -5.07 -8.35
N PHE A 113 4.43 -5.14 -7.39
CA PHE A 113 4.40 -4.18 -6.29
C PHE A 113 5.48 -4.50 -5.26
N ILE A 114 5.96 -3.48 -4.57
CA ILE A 114 6.96 -3.60 -3.51
C ILE A 114 6.37 -2.99 -2.24
N ASP A 115 6.78 -3.47 -1.07
CA ASP A 115 6.40 -2.82 0.20
C ASP A 115 6.94 -1.38 0.19
N ALA A 116 6.06 -0.41 0.44
CA ALA A 116 6.41 1.00 0.47
C ALA A 116 7.54 1.29 1.48
N SER A 117 7.56 0.55 2.60
CA SER A 117 8.60 0.65 3.63
C SER A 117 9.99 0.20 3.16
N SER A 118 10.05 -0.54 2.05
CA SER A 118 11.29 -1.04 1.45
C SER A 118 11.79 -0.17 0.29
N VAL A 119 11.03 0.87 -0.10
CA VAL A 119 11.40 1.78 -1.18
C VAL A 119 11.93 3.08 -0.57
N GLU A 120 13.27 3.22 -0.52
CA GLU A 120 13.93 4.40 0.07
C GLU A 120 13.47 5.72 -0.57
N GLU A 121 13.20 5.70 -1.88
CA GLU A 121 12.81 6.86 -2.67
C GLU A 121 11.31 7.19 -2.60
N TYR A 122 10.49 6.36 -1.95
CA TYR A 122 9.05 6.58 -1.87
C TYR A 122 8.70 7.43 -0.64
N PRO A 123 8.08 8.61 -0.82
CA PRO A 123 7.58 9.40 0.29
C PRO A 123 6.53 8.67 1.13
N LEU A 124 6.81 8.46 2.42
CA LEU A 124 5.91 7.82 3.40
C LEU A 124 5.25 8.84 4.33
#